data_AF-A0A1D2AI65-F1
#
_entry.id   AF-A0A1D2AI65-F1
#
_cell.length_a   1.000
_cell.length_b   1.000
_cell.length_c   1.000
_cell.angle_alpha   90.00
_cell.angle_beta   90.00
_cell.angle_gamma   90.00
#
_symmetry.space_group_name_H-M   'P 1'
#
loop_
_entity.id
_entity.type
_entity.pdbx_description
1 polymer ?
#
loop_
_entity_poly.entity_id
_entity_poly.type
_entity_poly.pdbx_seq_one_letter_code
_entity_poly.pdbx_strand_id
1 'polypeptide(L)'
;LLYQSRKRGMLENDLVLSTFAAKYLSTFTEEQLKKYDMLINLPSNDWDIYYWATGKQEAPPEFQNEILDLLKAHVKNEQRFHQPALHPPT
;
A
#
# COMPACT_ATOMS: atom_id res chain seq x y z
N LEU A 1 -16.85 14.97 -3.34
CA LEU A 1 -15.65 14.31 -2.77
C LEU A 1 -15.55 12.82 -3.15
N LEU A 2 -16.66 12.09 -3.28
CA LEU A 2 -16.72 10.72 -3.86
C LEU A 2 -16.33 10.60 -5.36
N TYR A 3 -16.20 11.71 -6.08
CA TYR A 3 -15.99 11.72 -7.54
C TYR A 3 -14.51 11.75 -7.96
N GLN A 4 -13.59 12.13 -7.06
CA GLN A 4 -12.15 12.21 -7.39
C GLN A 4 -11.42 10.86 -7.23
N SER A 5 -11.98 9.92 -6.47
CA SER A 5 -11.36 8.62 -6.19
C SER A 5 -11.52 7.60 -7.33
N ARG A 6 -12.37 7.86 -8.34
CA ARG A 6 -12.62 6.93 -9.46
C ARG A 6 -11.76 7.16 -10.71
N LYS A 7 -10.83 8.14 -10.72
CA LYS A 7 -10.03 8.47 -11.92
C LYS A 7 -8.51 8.44 -11.76
N ARG A 8 -8.00 7.97 -10.62
CA ARG A 8 -6.59 7.66 -10.38
C ARG A 8 -6.57 6.36 -9.58
N GLY A 9 -5.98 5.24 -9.97
CA GLY A 9 -5.14 4.95 -11.13
C GLY A 9 -4.38 3.66 -10.91
N MET A 10 -4.98 2.60 -10.34
CA MET A 10 -4.54 1.19 -10.46
C MET A 10 -5.43 0.28 -9.61
N LEU A 11 -6.05 -0.73 -10.23
CA LEU A 11 -6.81 -1.77 -9.52
C LEU A 11 -5.94 -2.53 -8.50
N GLU A 12 -4.65 -2.66 -8.80
CA GLU A 12 -3.69 -3.36 -7.94
C GLU A 12 -3.44 -2.63 -6.62
N ASN A 13 -3.30 -1.30 -6.65
CA ASN A 13 -3.12 -0.53 -5.42
C ASN A 13 -4.40 -0.56 -4.57
N ASP A 14 -5.56 -0.41 -5.20
CA ASP A 14 -6.86 -0.50 -4.54
C ASP A 14 -7.08 -1.87 -3.86
N LEU A 15 -6.71 -2.95 -4.55
CA LEU A 15 -6.80 -4.31 -4.01
C LEU A 15 -5.86 -4.53 -2.81
N VAL A 16 -4.59 -4.10 -2.93
CA VAL A 16 -3.61 -4.21 -1.84
C VAL A 16 -4.08 -3.44 -0.61
N LEU A 17 -4.53 -2.20 -0.80
CA LEU A 17 -4.99 -1.35 0.29
C LEU A 17 -6.28 -1.89 0.90
N SER A 18 -7.23 -2.37 0.10
CA SER A 18 -8.50 -2.92 0.59
C SER A 18 -8.31 -4.21 1.41
N THR A 19 -7.46 -5.12 0.95
CA THR A 19 -7.17 -6.37 1.68
C THR A 19 -6.36 -6.12 2.95
N PHE A 20 -5.42 -5.17 2.90
CA PHE A 20 -4.66 -4.73 4.07
C PHE A 20 -5.59 -4.09 5.11
N ALA A 21 -6.42 -3.15 4.67
CA ALA A 21 -7.42 -2.46 5.47
C ALA A 21 -8.32 -3.45 6.21
N ALA A 22 -8.93 -4.39 5.49
CA ALA A 22 -9.83 -5.38 6.07
C ALA A 22 -9.16 -6.27 7.14
N LYS A 23 -7.86 -6.55 6.98
CA LYS A 23 -7.11 -7.43 7.89
C LYS A 23 -6.54 -6.71 9.11
N TYR A 24 -6.04 -5.49 8.93
CA TYR A 24 -5.24 -4.80 9.95
C TYR A 24 -5.95 -3.62 10.62
N LEU A 25 -6.83 -2.87 9.93
CA LEU A 25 -7.48 -1.68 10.51
C LEU A 25 -8.24 -1.98 11.80
N SER A 26 -8.90 -3.14 11.87
CA SER A 26 -9.65 -3.58 13.06
C SER A 26 -8.78 -3.79 14.29
N THR A 27 -7.46 -3.92 14.11
CA THR A 27 -6.48 -4.14 15.18
C THR A 27 -5.65 -2.90 15.52
N PHE A 28 -5.80 -1.82 14.73
CA PHE A 28 -4.99 -0.62 14.88
C PHE A 28 -5.45 0.27 16.02
N THR A 29 -4.49 0.84 16.73
CA THR A 29 -4.71 1.93 17.69
C THR A 29 -4.94 3.25 16.95
N GLU A 30 -5.44 4.27 17.65
CA GLU A 30 -5.68 5.60 17.06
C GLU A 30 -4.40 6.22 16.45
N GLU A 31 -3.24 5.99 17.06
CA GLU A 31 -1.96 6.45 16.52
C GLU A 31 -1.57 5.71 15.23
N GLN A 32 -1.82 4.41 15.16
CA GLN A 32 -1.58 3.60 13.96
C GLN A 32 -2.53 3.98 12.82
N LEU A 33 -3.80 4.27 13.14
CA LEU A 33 -4.77 4.79 12.17
C LEU A 33 -4.33 6.13 11.59
N LYS A 34 -3.78 7.04 12.41
CA LYS A 34 -3.20 8.31 11.92
C LYS A 34 -1.99 8.08 11.01
N LYS A 35 -1.11 7.15 11.35
CA LYS A 35 0.03 6.78 10.49
C LYS A 35 -0.42 6.20 9.16
N TYR A 36 -1.45 5.37 9.18
CA TYR A 36 -2.06 4.81 7.96
C TYR A 36 -2.73 5.90 7.12
N ASP A 37 -3.50 6.78 7.73
CA ASP A 37 -4.14 7.92 7.06
C ASP A 37 -3.11 8.83 6.38
N MET A 38 -2.01 9.12 7.08
CA MET A 38 -0.88 9.84 6.50
C MET A 38 -0.29 9.10 5.30
N LEU A 39 -0.06 7.79 5.40
CA LEU A 39 0.51 6.98 4.32
C LEU A 39 -0.34 6.97 3.05
N ILE A 40 -1.67 7.01 3.16
CA ILE A 40 -2.58 6.95 2.00
C ILE A 40 -2.96 8.33 1.45
N ASN A 41 -2.96 9.38 2.27
CA ASN A 41 -3.47 10.70 1.86
C ASN A 41 -2.38 11.74 1.55
N LEU A 42 -1.19 11.64 2.14
CA LEU A 42 -0.10 12.59 1.86
C LEU A 42 0.55 12.39 0.48
N PRO A 43 0.79 11.16 -0.01
CA PRO A 43 1.40 10.98 -1.32
C PRO A 43 0.48 11.51 -2.42
N SER A 44 1.01 12.39 -3.28
CA SER A 44 0.24 12.93 -4.41
C SER A 44 0.05 11.92 -5.56
N ASN A 45 0.75 10.77 -5.50
CA ASN A 45 0.80 9.77 -6.55
C ASN A 45 0.60 8.36 -5.96
N ASP A 46 -0.49 7.71 -6.39
CA ASP A 46 -0.90 6.38 -5.93
C ASP A 46 0.14 5.29 -6.21
N TRP A 47 0.96 5.47 -7.25
CA TRP A 47 2.02 4.53 -7.61
C TRP A 47 3.14 4.47 -6.58
N ASP A 48 3.42 5.57 -5.88
CA ASP A 48 4.47 5.59 -4.87
C ASP A 48 4.15 4.62 -3.73
N ILE A 49 2.88 4.59 -3.27
CA ILE A 49 2.41 3.65 -2.25
C ILE A 49 2.63 2.21 -2.69
N TYR A 50 2.26 1.87 -3.94
CA TYR A 50 2.46 0.54 -4.49
C TYR A 50 3.95 0.18 -4.58
N TYR A 51 4.82 1.09 -5.01
CA TYR A 51 6.26 0.86 -5.08
C TYR A 51 6.90 0.68 -3.70
N TRP A 52 6.46 1.45 -2.71
CA TRP A 52 6.91 1.29 -1.33
C TRP A 52 6.45 -0.03 -0.74
N ALA A 53 5.18 -0.42 -0.98
CA ALA A 53 4.60 -1.67 -0.51
C ALA A 53 5.25 -2.91 -1.17
N THR A 54 5.58 -2.83 -2.46
CA THR A 54 6.30 -3.90 -3.18
C THR A 54 7.81 -3.90 -2.90
N GLY A 55 8.34 -2.86 -2.25
CA GLY A 55 9.77 -2.69 -2.00
C GLY A 55 10.59 -2.36 -3.25
N LYS A 56 9.93 -1.92 -4.33
CA LYS A 56 10.59 -1.45 -5.57
C LYS A 56 11.23 -0.07 -5.39
N GLN A 57 10.73 0.71 -4.43
CA GLN A 57 11.25 2.04 -4.08
C GLN A 57 11.30 2.22 -2.57
N GLU A 58 12.29 2.97 -2.09
CA GLU A 58 12.35 3.37 -0.69
C GLU A 58 11.35 4.51 -0.41
N ALA A 59 10.59 4.36 0.66
CA ALA A 59 9.67 5.40 1.10
C ALA A 59 10.44 6.54 1.79
N PRO A 60 9.99 7.79 1.68
CA PRO A 60 10.51 8.89 2.49
C PRO A 60 10.46 8.58 3.99
N PRO A 61 11.37 9.14 4.80
CA PRO A 61 11.49 8.81 6.23
C PRO A 61 10.22 9.08 7.04
N GLU A 62 9.37 10.02 6.60
CA GLU A 62 8.06 10.27 7.21
C GLU A 62 7.07 9.09 7.09
N PHE A 63 7.24 8.26 6.05
CA PHE A 63 6.41 7.07 5.79
C PHE A 63 7.09 5.77 6.22
N GLN A 64 8.36 5.79 6.60
CA GLN A 64 9.10 4.64 7.12
C GLN A 64 8.70 4.33 8.56
N ASN A 65 7.49 3.81 8.73
CA ASN A 65 6.92 3.43 10.01
C ASN A 65 6.43 1.97 10.01
N GLU A 66 5.97 1.51 11.17
CA GLU A 66 5.45 0.15 11.38
C GLU A 66 4.32 -0.24 10.40
N ILE A 67 3.50 0.73 9.97
CA ILE A 67 2.38 0.48 9.05
C ILE A 67 2.90 0.15 7.65
N LEU A 68 3.94 0.85 7.20
CA LEU A 68 4.58 0.54 5.93
C LEU A 68 5.26 -0.84 5.95
N ASP A 69 5.87 -1.22 7.07
CA ASP A 69 6.48 -2.55 7.23
C ASP A 69 5.41 -3.65 7.17
N LEU A 70 4.30 -3.46 7.87
CA LEU A 70 3.13 -4.35 7.80
C LEU A 70 2.56 -4.42 6.38
N LEU A 71 2.47 -3.30 5.67
CA LEU A 71 1.99 -3.26 4.29
C LEU A 71 2.90 -4.05 3.36
N LYS A 72 4.23 -3.90 3.50
CA LYS A 72 5.22 -4.69 2.76
C LYS A 72 5.09 -6.19 3.05
N ALA A 73 4.91 -6.56 4.32
CA ALA A 73 4.71 -7.95 4.72
C ALA A 73 3.40 -8.52 4.15
N HIS A 74 2.32 -7.72 4.12
CA HIS A 74 1.03 -8.11 3.53
C HIS A 74 1.17 -8.37 2.03
N VAL A 75 1.79 -7.45 1.28
CA VAL A 75 2.01 -7.61 -0.17
C VAL A 75 2.89 -8.83 -0.47
N LYS A 76 3.96 -9.06 0.29
CA LYS A 76 4.81 -10.26 0.12
C LYS A 76 4.03 -11.56 0.36
N ASN A 77 3.07 -11.55 1.28
CA ASN A 77 2.25 -12.73 1.56
C ASN A 77 1.17 -12.95 0.48
N GLU A 78 0.54 -11.89 -0.04
CA GLU A 78 -0.46 -11.96 -1.12
C GLU A 78 0.18 -12.35 -2.47
N GLN A 79 1.38 -11.83 -2.78
CA GLN A 79 2.09 -12.16 -4.03
C GLN A 79 2.49 -13.64 -4.11
N ARG A 80 2.67 -14.34 -2.98
CA ARG A 80 2.90 -15.79 -2.96
C ARG A 80 1.72 -16.58 -3.54
N PHE A 81 0.52 -16.01 -3.56
CA PHE A 81 -0.68 -16.65 -4.11
C PHE A 81 -0.97 -16.27 -5.57
N HIS A 82 -0.29 -15.25 -6.14
CA HIS A 82 -0.64 -14.66 -7.44
C HIS A 82 0.44 -14.72 -8.54
N GLN A 83 1.55 -15.43 -8.36
CA GLN A 83 2.64 -15.42 -9.35
C GLN A 83 2.49 -16.51 -10.44
N PRO A 84 2.24 -16.15 -11.71
CA PRO A 84 3.06 -16.61 -12.82
C PRO A 84 4.26 -15.67 -12.96
N ALA A 85 5.44 -16.24 -13.21
CA ALA A 85 6.71 -15.50 -13.31
C ALA A 85 6.63 -14.35 -14.33
N LEU A 86 6.91 -13.13 -13.89
CA LEU A 86 7.10 -11.99 -14.78
C LEU A 86 8.57 -11.60 -14.76
N HIS A 87 9.29 -12.08 -15.78
CA HIS A 87 10.63 -11.58 -16.13
C HIS A 87 10.52 -10.10 -16.55
N PRO A 88 11.47 -9.23 -16.18
CA PRO A 88 11.58 -7.91 -16.79
C PRO A 88 12.05 -8.06 -18.25
N PRO A 89 11.47 -7.32 -19.22
CA PRO A 89 12.01 -7.27 -20.57
C PRO A 89 13.38 -6.58 -20.55
N THR A 90 14.35 -7.23 -21.21
CA THR A 90 15.69 -6.76 -21.55
C THR A 90 15.69 -5.45 -22.33
#